data_AF-A0A6B0WPK2-F1
#
_entry.id   AF-A0A6B0WPK2-F1
#
_cell.length_a   1.000
_cell.length_b   1.000
_cell.length_c   1.000
_cell.angle_alpha   90.00
_cell.angle_beta   90.00
_cell.angle_gamma   90.00
#
_symmetry.space_group_name_H-M   'P 1'
#
loop_
_entity.id
_entity.type
_entity.pdbx_description
1 polymer ?
#
loop_
_entity_poly.entity_id
_entity_poly.type
_entity_poly.pdbx_seq_one_letter_code
_entity_poly.pdbx_strand_id
1 'polypeptide(L)'
;MPEVQAMFEMSKFSKYIMGFVLFGVVVFGIVNTLFMSLYERMFEFGVLRAIGTRPFGMARLILFEAGALAVLGIILGTIFGFCVTLIFSTIGIDYTGIEMMGITMQELIYPEMRIQPFIFYSIWIFVFTIIAGLYPARYAAKMSAATAMRRSF
;
A
#
# COMPACT_ATOMS: atom_id res chain seq x y z
N MET A 1 -1.00 34.89 -10.80
CA MET A 1 -0.35 34.44 -12.05
C MET A 1 -1.03 33.15 -12.49
N PRO A 2 -1.78 33.16 -13.61
CA PRO A 2 -2.55 31.98 -14.08
C PRO A 2 -1.66 30.80 -14.51
N GLU A 3 -0.43 31.06 -14.97
CA GLU A 3 0.53 30.04 -15.38
C GLU A 3 0.99 29.13 -14.22
N VAL A 4 1.29 29.72 -13.06
CA VAL A 4 1.67 28.98 -11.84
C VAL A 4 0.52 28.09 -11.34
N GLN A 5 -0.73 28.54 -11.47
CA GLN A 5 -1.89 27.72 -11.10
C GLN A 5 -2.06 26.51 -12.02
N ALA A 6 -1.85 26.68 -13.34
CA ALA A 6 -1.87 25.57 -14.29
C ALA A 6 -0.76 24.53 -14.00
N MET A 7 0.44 24.98 -13.62
CA MET A 7 1.55 24.09 -13.23
C MET A 7 1.22 23.24 -11.99
N PHE A 8 0.56 23.83 -10.99
CA PHE A 8 0.13 23.09 -9.80
C PHE A 8 -0.97 22.07 -10.14
N GLU A 9 -1.92 22.40 -11.00
CA GLU A 9 -2.97 21.46 -11.43
C GLU A 9 -2.39 20.29 -12.24
N MET A 10 -1.46 20.53 -13.17
CA MET A 10 -0.76 19.46 -13.91
C MET A 10 0.05 18.55 -12.97
N SER A 11 0.77 19.14 -12.01
CA SER A 11 1.53 18.41 -11.01
C SER A 11 0.64 17.58 -10.07
N LYS A 12 -0.52 18.10 -9.67
CA LYS A 12 -1.51 17.35 -8.87
C LYS A 12 -2.03 16.15 -9.66
N PHE A 13 -2.43 16.35 -10.91
CA PHE A 13 -2.95 15.27 -11.76
C PHE A 13 -1.93 14.13 -11.93
N SER A 14 -0.67 14.47 -12.22
CA SER A 14 0.41 13.49 -12.33
C SER A 14 0.61 12.71 -11.02
N LYS A 15 0.61 13.39 -9.87
CA LYS A 15 0.72 12.75 -8.55
C LYS A 15 -0.42 11.76 -8.29
N TYR A 16 -1.66 12.10 -8.65
CA TYR A 16 -2.81 11.19 -8.49
C TYR A 16 -2.67 9.92 -9.33
N ILE A 17 -2.24 10.04 -10.60
CA ILE A 17 -2.02 8.88 -11.47
C ILE A 17 -0.92 7.99 -10.90
N MET A 18 0.22 8.56 -10.54
CA MET A 18 1.35 7.83 -9.95
C MET A 18 0.92 7.10 -8.68
N GLY A 19 0.18 7.78 -7.80
CA GLY A 19 -0.36 7.21 -6.56
C GLY A 19 -1.30 6.04 -6.83
N PHE A 20 -2.18 6.15 -7.84
CA PHE A 20 -3.10 5.08 -8.23
C PHE A 20 -2.35 3.84 -8.73
N VAL A 21 -1.34 4.00 -9.59
CA VAL A 21 -0.54 2.89 -10.12
C VAL A 21 0.23 2.20 -9.01
N LEU A 22 0.94 2.96 -8.16
CA LEU A 22 1.70 2.41 -7.03
C LEU A 22 0.78 1.67 -6.05
N PHE A 23 -0.39 2.22 -5.78
CA PHE A 23 -1.39 1.55 -4.95
C PHE A 23 -1.80 0.19 -5.55
N GLY A 24 -2.05 0.13 -6.85
CA GLY A 24 -2.32 -1.13 -7.54
C GLY A 24 -1.21 -2.16 -7.34
N VAL A 25 0.05 -1.77 -7.53
CA VAL A 25 1.21 -2.64 -7.33
C VAL A 25 1.27 -3.18 -5.90
N VAL A 26 1.04 -2.33 -4.90
CA VAL A 26 1.01 -2.75 -3.49
C VAL A 26 -0.09 -3.77 -3.22
N VAL A 27 -1.31 -3.50 -3.71
CA VAL A 27 -2.44 -4.43 -3.54
C VAL A 27 -2.14 -5.78 -4.19
N PHE A 28 -1.61 -5.80 -5.41
CA PHE A 28 -1.22 -7.04 -6.08
C PHE A 28 -0.15 -7.80 -5.30
N GLY A 29 0.85 -7.10 -4.76
CA GLY A 29 1.89 -7.70 -3.92
C GLY A 29 1.31 -8.36 -2.68
N ILE A 30 0.48 -7.63 -1.92
CA ILE A 30 -0.16 -8.13 -0.70
C ILE A 30 -1.04 -9.35 -1.01
N VAL A 31 -1.87 -9.26 -2.05
CA VAL A 31 -2.74 -10.35 -2.47
C VAL A 31 -1.92 -11.59 -2.81
N ASN A 32 -0.82 -11.44 -3.55
CA ASN A 32 0.05 -12.56 -3.91
C ASN A 32 0.68 -13.22 -2.67
N THR A 33 1.19 -12.42 -1.73
CA THR A 33 1.74 -12.94 -0.47
C THR A 33 0.69 -13.67 0.37
N LEU A 34 -0.52 -13.11 0.48
CA LEU A 34 -1.61 -13.76 1.21
C LEU A 34 -2.03 -15.07 0.53
N PHE A 35 -2.12 -15.10 -0.81
CA PHE A 35 -2.39 -16.34 -1.52
C PHE A 35 -1.30 -17.39 -1.29
N MET A 36 -0.02 -17.00 -1.28
CA MET A 36 1.08 -17.91 -0.98
C MET A 36 0.96 -18.50 0.43
N SER A 37 0.76 -17.65 1.45
CA SER A 37 0.54 -18.08 2.86
C SER A 37 -0.67 -19.02 2.99
N LEU A 38 -1.76 -18.72 2.27
CA LEU A 38 -2.94 -19.58 2.20
C LEU A 38 -2.62 -20.95 1.60
N TYR A 39 -1.80 -21.00 0.54
CA TYR A 39 -1.43 -22.24 -0.12
C TYR A 39 -0.59 -23.15 0.78
N GLU A 40 0.38 -22.58 1.49
CA GLU A 40 1.23 -23.32 2.44
C GLU A 40 0.42 -23.86 3.62
N ARG A 41 -0.58 -23.10 4.10
CA ARG A 41 -1.39 -23.47 5.27
C ARG A 41 -2.75 -24.10 4.93
N MET A 42 -2.99 -24.48 3.67
CA MET A 42 -4.29 -25.07 3.28
C MET A 42 -4.65 -26.32 4.06
N PHE A 43 -3.65 -27.16 4.38
CA PHE A 43 -3.87 -28.38 5.16
C PHE A 43 -4.34 -28.06 6.58
N GLU A 44 -3.66 -27.13 7.26
CA GLU A 44 -4.02 -26.69 8.62
C GLU A 44 -5.42 -26.09 8.65
N PHE A 45 -5.78 -25.25 7.67
CA PHE A 45 -7.12 -24.69 7.54
C PHE A 45 -8.18 -25.77 7.24
N GLY A 46 -7.82 -26.81 6.49
CA GLY A 46 -8.67 -27.98 6.25
C GLY A 46 -8.97 -28.75 7.55
N VAL A 47 -7.95 -28.99 8.38
CA VAL A 47 -8.07 -29.63 9.69
C VAL A 47 -8.90 -28.77 10.66
N LEU A 48 -8.63 -27.47 10.72
CA LEU A 48 -9.41 -26.51 11.53
C LEU A 48 -10.89 -26.52 11.14
N ARG A 49 -11.22 -26.62 9.85
CA ARG A 49 -12.60 -26.78 9.40
C ARG A 49 -13.21 -28.13 9.78
N ALA A 50 -12.43 -29.21 9.75
CA ALA A 50 -12.91 -30.55 10.10
C ALA A 50 -13.31 -30.67 11.58
N ILE A 51 -12.63 -29.93 12.48
CA ILE A 51 -13.00 -29.82 13.90
C ILE A 51 -14.12 -28.80 14.18
N GLY A 52 -14.73 -28.21 13.13
CA GLY A 52 -15.89 -27.33 13.24
C GLY A 52 -15.59 -25.82 13.36
N THR A 53 -14.36 -25.39 13.05
CA THR A 53 -14.02 -23.95 13.10
C THR A 53 -14.87 -23.15 12.12
N ARG A 54 -15.47 -22.06 12.60
CA ARG A 54 -16.27 -21.13 11.78
C ARG A 54 -15.41 -20.50 10.68
N PRO A 55 -15.93 -20.37 9.44
CA PRO A 55 -15.21 -19.75 8.32
C PRO A 55 -14.79 -18.30 8.60
N PHE A 56 -15.50 -17.62 9.51
CA PHE A 56 -15.16 -16.29 9.97
C PHE A 56 -13.84 -16.22 10.77
N GLY A 57 -13.47 -17.29 11.48
CA GLY A 57 -12.20 -17.36 12.21
C GLY A 57 -10.99 -17.33 11.28
N MET A 58 -11.07 -18.07 10.16
CA MET A 58 -10.02 -18.06 9.13
C MET A 58 -9.91 -16.70 8.45
N ALA A 59 -11.03 -16.08 8.08
CA ALA A 59 -11.04 -14.74 7.50
C ALA A 59 -10.41 -13.69 8.44
N ARG A 60 -10.69 -13.78 9.75
CA ARG A 60 -10.11 -12.88 10.75
C ARG A 60 -8.59 -13.02 10.86
N LEU A 61 -8.07 -14.25 10.76
CA LEU A 61 -6.62 -14.49 10.82
C LEU A 61 -5.90 -13.86 9.61
N ILE A 62 -6.46 -14.03 8.41
CA ILE A 62 -5.92 -13.44 7.18
C ILE A 62 -5.98 -11.92 7.23
N LEU A 63 -7.08 -11.34 7.74
CA LEU A 63 -7.18 -9.90 7.94
C LEU A 63 -6.15 -9.39 8.96
N PHE A 64 -5.83 -10.17 9.98
CA PHE A 64 -4.78 -9.84 10.94
C PHE A 64 -3.40 -9.85 10.29
N GLU A 65 -3.11 -10.84 9.44
CA GLU A 65 -1.86 -10.93 8.69
C GLU A 65 -1.70 -9.75 7.72
N ALA A 66 -2.77 -9.44 6.96
CA ALA A 66 -2.81 -8.27 6.09
C ALA A 66 -2.63 -6.96 6.88
N GLY A 67 -3.29 -6.82 8.03
CA GLY A 67 -3.18 -5.66 8.90
C GLY A 67 -1.77 -5.52 9.50
N ALA A 68 -1.15 -6.62 9.90
CA ALA A 68 0.23 -6.61 10.42
C ALA A 68 1.23 -6.18 9.34
N LEU A 69 1.10 -6.70 8.12
CA LEU A 69 1.90 -6.27 6.98
C LEU A 69 1.70 -4.78 6.67
N ALA A 70 0.46 -4.29 6.73
CA ALA A 70 0.15 -2.87 6.52
C ALA A 70 0.82 -1.98 7.58
N VAL A 71 0.71 -2.34 8.86
CA VAL A 71 1.30 -1.55 9.97
C VAL A 71 2.82 -1.50 9.82
N LEU A 72 3.47 -2.64 9.57
CA LEU A 72 4.92 -2.68 9.39
C LEU A 72 5.35 -1.86 8.17
N GLY A 73 4.63 -1.98 7.05
CA GLY A 73 4.89 -1.18 5.85
C GLY A 73 4.72 0.31 6.06
N ILE A 74 3.68 0.74 6.78
CA ILE A 74 3.43 2.15 7.10
C ILE A 74 4.53 2.71 8.01
N ILE A 75 4.92 1.99 9.05
CA ILE A 75 5.96 2.43 9.98
C ILE A 75 7.29 2.59 9.24
N LEU A 76 7.72 1.55 8.53
CA LEU A 76 8.99 1.58 7.79
C LEU A 76 8.95 2.61 6.66
N GLY A 77 7.86 2.67 5.90
CA GLY A 77 7.69 3.63 4.81
C GLY A 77 7.65 5.08 5.28
N THR A 78 7.01 5.35 6.41
CA THR A 78 6.97 6.69 7.03
C THR A 78 8.35 7.11 7.50
N ILE A 79 9.07 6.24 8.22
CA ILE A 79 10.43 6.52 8.68
C ILE A 79 11.34 6.78 7.47
N PHE A 80 11.28 5.92 6.46
CA PHE A 80 12.12 6.05 5.27
C PHE A 80 11.79 7.33 4.49
N GLY A 81 10.50 7.59 4.25
CA GLY A 81 10.05 8.82 3.59
C GLY A 81 10.43 10.09 4.36
N PHE A 82 10.37 10.05 5.69
CA PHE A 82 10.80 11.15 6.54
C PHE A 82 12.32 11.39 6.45
N CYS A 83 13.14 10.33 6.56
CA CYS A 83 14.59 10.41 6.39
C CYS A 83 14.98 10.96 5.03
N VAL A 84 14.36 10.46 3.96
CA VAL A 84 14.57 10.95 2.60
C VAL A 84 14.22 12.44 2.51
N THR A 85 13.06 12.83 3.04
CA THR A 85 12.63 14.24 3.03
C THR A 85 13.61 15.14 3.80
N LEU A 86 14.13 14.71 4.94
CA LEU A 86 15.15 15.46 5.69
C LEU A 86 16.45 15.66 4.90
N ILE A 87 16.93 14.61 4.24
CA ILE A 87 18.15 14.67 3.41
C ILE A 87 17.96 15.68 2.28
N PHE A 88 16.85 15.57 1.54
CA PHE A 88 16.55 16.48 0.44
C PHE A 88 16.18 17.89 0.89
N SER A 89 15.66 18.06 2.11
CA SER A 89 15.43 19.39 2.70
C SER A 89 16.74 20.11 3.04
N THR A 90 17.82 19.37 3.32
CA THR A 90 19.13 19.95 3.69
C THR A 90 20.01 20.21 2.48
N ILE A 91 19.99 19.29 1.51
CA ILE A 91 20.77 19.41 0.27
C ILE A 91 20.06 20.36 -0.72
N GLY A 92 18.74 20.51 -0.59
CA GLY A 92 17.89 21.18 -1.57
C GLY A 92 17.77 20.33 -2.83
N ILE A 93 16.58 20.28 -3.44
CA ILE A 93 16.45 19.65 -4.75
C ILE A 93 16.80 20.74 -5.76
N ASP A 94 17.97 20.58 -6.38
CA ASP A 94 18.43 21.50 -7.40
C ASP A 94 17.62 21.29 -8.68
N TYR A 95 16.65 22.18 -8.90
CA TYR A 95 15.90 22.26 -10.15
C TYR A 95 16.54 23.27 -11.12
N THR A 96 17.71 23.85 -10.80
CA THR A 96 18.35 24.81 -11.71
C THR A 96 18.67 24.14 -13.04
N GLY A 97 18.11 24.70 -14.12
CA GLY A 97 18.28 24.19 -15.49
C GLY A 97 17.18 23.28 -16.01
N ILE A 98 16.14 22.93 -15.23
CA ILE A 98 14.96 22.26 -15.76
C ILE A 98 14.00 23.32 -16.30
N GLU A 99 13.95 23.43 -17.64
CA GLU A 99 12.97 24.25 -18.34
C GLU A 99 11.64 23.52 -18.40
N MET A 100 10.64 24.01 -17.67
CA MET A 100 9.27 23.49 -17.74
C MET A 100 8.35 24.60 -18.23
N MET A 101 7.87 24.46 -19.47
CA MET A 101 6.97 25.42 -20.13
C MET A 101 7.49 26.88 -20.18
N GLY A 102 8.77 27.06 -20.53
CA GLY A 102 9.33 28.40 -20.80
C GLY A 102 9.70 29.23 -19.56
N ILE A 103 9.61 28.63 -18.37
CA ILE A 103 10.01 29.25 -17.11
C ILE A 103 11.25 28.50 -16.59
N THR A 104 12.37 29.21 -16.45
CA THR A 104 13.59 28.67 -15.83
C THR A 104 13.41 28.68 -14.31
N MET A 105 13.39 27.49 -13.71
CA MET A 105 13.39 27.35 -12.26
C MET A 105 14.76 27.78 -11.73
N GLN A 106 14.84 28.98 -11.12
CA GLN A 106 16.09 29.53 -10.56
C GLN A 106 16.20 29.38 -9.03
N GLU A 107 15.15 28.94 -8.36
CA GLU A 107 15.13 28.77 -6.90
C GLU A 107 15.04 27.30 -6.50
N LEU A 108 15.81 26.92 -5.47
CA LEU A 108 15.72 25.61 -4.86
C LEU A 108 14.34 25.44 -4.22
N ILE A 109 13.60 24.41 -4.65
CA ILE A 109 12.32 24.07 -4.04
C ILE A 109 12.64 23.28 -2.76
N TYR A 110 12.49 23.93 -1.62
CA TYR A 110 12.55 23.25 -0.33
C TYR A 110 11.23 22.49 -0.11
N PRO A 111 11.27 21.17 0.12
CA PRO A 111 10.10 20.45 0.55
C PRO A 111 9.62 21.03 1.89
N GLU A 112 8.46 21.70 1.90
CA GLU A 112 7.85 22.10 3.17
C GLU A 112 7.46 20.84 3.95
N MET A 113 8.05 20.65 5.13
CA MET A 113 7.67 19.60 6.05
C MET A 113 6.27 19.87 6.61
N ARG A 114 5.26 19.42 5.88
CA ARG A 114 3.90 19.31 6.41
C ARG A 114 3.74 17.92 7.02
N ILE A 115 3.41 17.87 8.31
CA ILE A 115 3.10 16.62 9.03
C ILE A 115 1.73 16.06 8.63
N GLN A 116 0.82 16.95 8.22
CA GLN A 116 -0.58 16.63 7.95
C GLN A 116 -0.79 15.57 6.84
N PRO A 117 -0.06 15.61 5.71
CA PRO A 117 -0.15 14.58 4.68
C PRO A 117 0.40 13.22 5.15
N PHE A 118 1.45 13.20 5.97
CA PHE A 118 2.05 11.96 6.46
C PHE A 118 1.04 11.12 7.25
N ILE A 119 0.26 11.75 8.13
CA ILE A 119 -0.77 11.08 8.93
C ILE A 119 -1.95 10.67 8.04
N PHE A 120 -2.46 11.58 7.20
CA PHE A 120 -3.61 11.30 6.34
C PHE A 120 -3.34 10.15 5.36
N TYR A 121 -2.21 10.16 4.66
CA TYR A 121 -1.87 9.11 3.69
C TYR A 121 -1.65 7.76 4.37
N SER A 122 -1.05 7.73 5.56
CA SER A 122 -0.86 6.49 6.34
C SER A 122 -2.20 5.85 6.72
N ILE A 123 -3.17 6.66 7.17
CA ILE A 123 -4.52 6.17 7.50
C ILE A 123 -5.21 5.61 6.26
N TRP A 124 -5.16 6.34 5.14
CA TRP A 124 -5.76 5.89 3.89
C TRP A 124 -5.13 4.59 3.38
N ILE A 125 -3.80 4.47 3.40
CA ILE A 125 -3.09 3.24 3.04
C ILE A 125 -3.54 2.07 3.91
N PHE A 126 -3.67 2.27 5.23
CA PHE A 126 -4.13 1.23 6.14
C PHE A 126 -5.55 0.77 5.79
N VAL A 127 -6.48 1.72 5.65
CA VAL A 127 -7.89 1.45 5.30
C VAL A 127 -7.97 0.71 3.97
N PHE A 128 -7.27 1.19 2.94
CA PHE A 128 -7.28 0.56 1.64
C PHE A 128 -6.64 -0.83 1.64
N THR A 129 -5.60 -1.05 2.43
CA THR A 129 -4.97 -2.37 2.57
C THR A 129 -5.93 -3.38 3.20
N ILE A 130 -6.66 -2.97 4.25
CA ILE A 130 -7.70 -3.80 4.86
C ILE A 130 -8.81 -4.11 3.85
N ILE A 131 -9.25 -3.11 3.07
CA ILE A 131 -10.27 -3.29 2.03
C ILE A 131 -9.78 -4.29 0.97
N ALA A 132 -8.54 -4.16 0.50
CA ALA A 132 -7.94 -5.08 -0.45
C ALA A 132 -7.83 -6.49 0.13
N GLY A 133 -7.41 -6.62 1.39
CA GLY A 133 -7.30 -7.88 2.13
C GLY A 133 -8.63 -8.61 2.35
N LEU A 134 -9.78 -7.91 2.28
CA LEU A 134 -11.09 -8.55 2.32
C LEU A 134 -11.32 -9.50 1.14
N TYR A 135 -10.69 -9.25 -0.02
CA TYR A 135 -10.81 -10.12 -1.19
C TYR A 135 -10.23 -11.54 -0.93
N PRO A 136 -8.93 -11.70 -0.58
CA PRO A 136 -8.36 -13.02 -0.28
C PRO A 136 -8.97 -13.62 0.99
N ALA A 137 -9.33 -12.82 2.00
CA ALA A 137 -9.99 -13.33 3.20
C ALA A 137 -11.36 -13.98 2.89
N ARG A 138 -12.15 -13.37 1.99
CA ARG A 138 -13.41 -13.95 1.52
C ARG A 138 -13.19 -15.19 0.65
N TYR A 139 -12.15 -15.18 -0.18
CA TYR A 139 -11.77 -16.33 -0.99
C TYR A 139 -11.46 -17.54 -0.10
N ALA A 140 -10.61 -17.37 0.91
CA ALA A 140 -10.25 -18.43 1.86
C ALA A 140 -11.45 -18.93 2.68
N ALA A 141 -12.34 -18.04 3.12
CA ALA A 141 -13.53 -18.42 3.88
C ALA A 141 -14.48 -19.34 3.10
N LYS A 142 -14.54 -19.20 1.76
CA LYS A 142 -15.35 -20.03 0.86
C LYS A 142 -14.67 -21.34 0.46
N MET A 143 -13.37 -21.49 0.70
CA MET A 143 -12.64 -22.69 0.33
C MET A 143 -13.10 -23.88 1.20
N SER A 144 -13.48 -24.98 0.53
CA SER A 144 -13.99 -26.18 1.21
C SER A 144 -12.83 -27.10 1.62
N ALA A 145 -12.93 -27.72 2.80
CA ALA A 145 -11.93 -28.66 3.31
C ALA A 145 -11.68 -29.84 2.34
N ALA A 146 -12.72 -30.28 1.63
CA ALA A 146 -12.63 -31.35 0.64
C ALA A 146 -11.77 -30.94 -0.58
N THR A 147 -11.79 -29.67 -1.00
CA THR A 147 -10.94 -29.17 -2.09
C THR A 147 -9.48 -29.00 -1.64
N ALA A 148 -9.26 -28.59 -0.39
CA ALA A 148 -7.92 -28.42 0.18
C ALA A 148 -7.16 -29.76 0.28
N MET A 149 -7.84 -30.84 0.72
CA MET A 149 -7.22 -32.16 0.87
C MET A 149 -7.04 -32.93 -0.46
N ARG A 150 -7.79 -32.58 -1.51
CA ARG A 150 -7.72 -33.28 -2.81
C ARG A 150 -6.52 -32.83 -3.67
N ARG A 151 -5.85 -31.72 -3.32
CA ARG A 151 -4.75 -31.15 -4.10
C ARG A 151 -3.36 -31.69 -3.71
N SER A 152 -3.29 -32.56 -2.70
CA SER A 152 -2.07 -33.22 -2.22
C SER A 152 -1.87 -34.64 -2.77
N PHE A 153 -2.63 -35.02 -3.81
CA PHE A 153 -2.41 -36.23 -4.61
C PHE A 153 -2.19 -35.85 -6.07
#